data_AF-A0A803K4H4-F1
#
_entry.id   AF-A0A803K4H4-F1
#
_cell.length_a   1.000
_cell.length_b   1.000
_cell.length_c   1.000
_cell.angle_alpha   90.00
_cell.angle_beta   90.00
_cell.angle_gamma   90.00
#
_symmetry.space_group_name_H-M   'P 1'
#
loop_
_entity.id
_entity.type
_entity.pdbx_description
1 polymer ?
#
loop_
_entity_poly.entity_id
_entity_poly.type
_entity_poly.pdbx_seq_one_letter_code
_entity_poly.pdbx_strand_id
1 'polypeptide(L)'
;SPCNSNFESIYAQWSVSGRGTGSVSGRGSISGRGTGSISGRGTGSVSGRGTGSVSGRGTGSVSGRGTGSVSGRGTGSISGRGTGSISGRGTGSVSGRGTGSVSGRGTGSISGRGTGSVSGRGTGSVSGRGTGSVSGRGTGSISDNNL
;
A
#
# COMPACT_ATOMS: atom_id res chain seq x y z
N SER A 1 25.04 24.62 1.74
CA SER A 1 24.62 24.42 0.32
C SER A 1 25.17 23.11 -0.18
N PRO A 2 24.37 22.29 -0.87
CA PRO A 2 24.83 21.81 -2.19
C PRO A 2 23.66 21.81 -3.20
N CYS A 3 23.80 22.51 -4.32
CA CYS A 3 24.53 22.15 -5.54
C CYS A 3 23.56 21.57 -6.58
N ASN A 4 23.17 22.45 -7.50
CA ASN A 4 22.47 22.17 -8.74
C ASN A 4 23.46 21.54 -9.73
N SER A 5 23.12 20.40 -10.31
CA SER A 5 23.71 19.94 -11.57
C SER A 5 22.61 19.35 -12.45
N ASN A 6 22.44 19.98 -13.62
CA ASN A 6 21.55 19.59 -14.69
C ASN A 6 21.95 18.21 -15.23
N PHE A 7 20.98 17.30 -15.41
CA PHE A 7 21.13 16.12 -16.25
C PHE A 7 19.90 15.98 -17.16
N GLU A 8 20.19 15.88 -18.46
CA GLU A 8 19.29 15.48 -19.53
C GLU A 8 18.57 14.17 -19.20
N SER A 9 17.45 13.91 -19.87
CA SER A 9 16.54 12.77 -19.68
C SER A 9 17.24 11.41 -19.53
N ILE A 10 17.58 11.07 -18.29
CA ILE A 10 17.91 9.73 -17.81
C ILE A 10 16.79 9.40 -16.82
N TYR A 11 16.04 8.31 -17.03
CA TYR A 11 15.12 7.78 -16.02
C TYR A 11 15.94 7.22 -14.84
N ALA A 12 16.62 8.08 -14.09
CA ALA A 12 17.38 7.71 -12.92
C ALA A 12 16.38 7.18 -11.89
N GLN A 13 16.35 5.85 -11.71
CA GLN A 13 15.63 5.22 -10.61
C GLN A 13 16.43 5.48 -9.34
N TRP A 14 16.04 6.50 -8.57
CA TRP A 14 16.63 6.78 -7.28
C TRP A 14 16.15 5.72 -6.28
N SER A 15 17.08 5.18 -5.49
CA SER A 15 16.74 4.33 -4.35
C SER A 15 17.03 5.07 -3.05
N VAL A 16 16.05 5.12 -2.16
CA VAL A 16 16.17 5.75 -0.83
C VAL A 16 15.98 4.66 0.22
N SER A 17 16.88 4.59 1.21
CA SER A 17 16.75 3.68 2.35
C SER A 17 16.95 4.41 3.67
N GLY A 18 16.22 4.01 4.71
CA GLY A 18 16.35 4.59 6.05
C GLY A 18 16.10 3.56 7.16
N ARG A 19 16.75 3.78 8.32
CA ARG A 19 16.58 2.94 9.52
C ARG A 19 16.45 3.82 10.76
N GLY A 20 15.66 3.36 11.74
CA GLY A 20 15.50 4.02 13.04
C GLY A 20 14.18 4.78 13.16
N THR A 21 14.19 5.90 13.88
CA THR A 21 13.03 6.77 14.07
C THR A 21 13.07 7.91 13.06
N GLY A 22 12.00 8.13 12.30
CA GLY A 22 11.91 9.29 11.41
C GLY A 22 11.16 9.03 10.10
N SER A 23 11.16 10.03 9.22
CA SER A 23 10.45 9.98 7.95
C SER A 23 11.40 9.80 6.78
N VAL A 24 11.12 8.81 5.92
CA VAL A 24 11.85 8.57 4.67
C VAL A 24 10.95 8.97 3.50
N SER A 25 11.42 9.89 2.65
CA SER A 25 10.61 10.39 1.51
C SER A 25 11.46 10.54 0.25
N GLY A 26 10.88 10.28 -0.92
CA GLY A 26 11.62 10.38 -2.18
C GLY A 26 10.82 10.06 -3.44
N ARG A 27 11.53 9.99 -4.56
CA ARG A 27 11.05 9.47 -5.85
C ARG A 27 11.71 8.13 -6.14
N GLY A 28 11.05 7.27 -6.90
CA GLY A 28 11.58 5.97 -7.26
C GLY A 28 11.34 4.92 -6.18
N SER A 29 12.33 4.06 -5.96
CA SER A 29 12.23 2.95 -5.02
C SER A 29 12.63 3.38 -3.61
N ILE A 30 11.80 3.08 -2.61
CA ILE A 30 12.01 3.51 -1.23
C ILE A 30 11.84 2.33 -0.29
N SER A 31 12.76 2.21 0.66
CA SER A 31 12.70 1.23 1.73
C SER A 31 12.95 1.87 3.08
N GLY A 32 12.27 1.40 4.13
CA GLY A 32 12.52 1.89 5.48
C GLY A 32 12.25 0.85 6.54
N ARG A 33 12.98 0.94 7.65
CA ARG A 33 12.79 0.08 8.83
C ARG A 33 12.84 0.85 10.13
N GLY A 34 11.86 0.64 11.01
CA GLY A 34 11.83 1.24 12.34
C GLY A 34 10.50 1.92 12.60
N THR A 35 10.55 3.09 13.23
CA THR A 35 9.35 3.82 13.62
C THR A 35 9.25 5.12 12.81
N GLY A 36 8.14 5.33 12.11
CA GLY A 36 7.89 6.57 11.38
C GLY A 36 7.25 6.36 10.01
N SER A 37 7.35 7.38 9.15
CA SER A 37 6.60 7.43 7.90
C SER A 37 7.49 7.23 6.69
N ILE A 38 7.04 6.41 5.73
CA ILE A 38 7.72 6.17 4.46
C ILE A 38 6.80 6.66 3.35
N SER A 39 7.28 7.56 2.49
CA SER A 39 6.49 8.13 1.40
C SER A 39 7.24 8.14 0.08
N GLY A 40 6.62 7.60 -0.98
CA GLY A 40 7.22 7.55 -2.31
C GLY A 40 6.32 8.07 -3.42
N ARG A 41 6.96 8.62 -4.46
CA ARG A 41 6.27 9.13 -5.65
C ARG A 41 6.95 8.68 -6.95
N GLY A 42 6.16 8.55 -8.01
CA GLY A 42 6.65 8.21 -9.36
C GLY A 42 6.59 6.72 -9.63
N THR A 43 7.53 6.22 -10.43
CA THR A 43 7.63 4.80 -10.77
C THR A 43 8.61 4.11 -9.82
N GLY A 44 8.17 3.08 -9.11
CA GLY A 44 9.02 2.34 -8.18
C GLY A 44 8.26 1.66 -7.05
N SER A 45 8.98 0.93 -6.20
CA SER A 45 8.39 0.23 -5.05
C SER A 45 8.61 1.00 -3.75
N VAL A 46 7.59 1.11 -2.91
CA VAL A 46 7.68 1.67 -1.55
C VAL A 46 7.49 0.53 -0.56
N SER A 47 8.46 0.33 0.34
CA SER A 47 8.45 -0.76 1.32
C SER A 47 8.77 -0.26 2.73
N GLY A 48 8.05 -0.76 3.72
CA GLY A 48 8.25 -0.40 5.12
C GLY A 48 8.14 -1.57 6.07
N ARG A 49 9.02 -1.62 7.08
CA ARG A 49 8.93 -2.59 8.19
C ARG A 49 9.03 -1.90 9.55
N GLY A 50 8.05 -2.11 10.41
CA GLY A 50 8.06 -1.61 11.79
C GLY A 50 6.74 -0.92 12.14
N THR A 51 6.82 0.22 12.84
CA THR A 51 5.64 0.97 13.28
C THR A 51 5.52 2.26 12.49
N GLY A 52 4.34 2.55 11.95
CA GLY A 52 4.05 3.81 11.26
C GLY A 52 3.45 3.61 9.87
N SER A 53 3.54 4.65 9.04
CA SER A 53 2.76 4.73 7.80
C SER A 53 3.63 4.50 6.57
N VAL A 54 3.15 3.70 5.62
CA VAL A 54 3.74 3.53 4.29
C VAL A 54 2.79 4.10 3.25
N SER A 55 3.27 5.02 2.41
CA SER A 55 2.47 5.67 1.38
C SER A 55 3.18 5.71 0.03
N GLY A 56 2.44 5.43 -1.05
CA GLY A 56 2.98 5.49 -2.41
C GLY A 56 2.02 6.18 -3.38
N ARG A 57 2.56 7.00 -4.30
CA ARG A 57 1.79 7.61 -5.39
C ARG A 57 2.49 7.44 -6.74
N GLY A 58 1.82 6.77 -7.69
CA GLY A 58 2.32 6.60 -9.05
C GLY A 58 2.17 5.17 -9.52
N THR A 59 3.20 4.64 -10.18
CA THR A 59 3.19 3.29 -10.73
C THR A 59 4.14 2.42 -9.93
N GLY A 60 3.67 1.28 -9.44
CA GLY A 60 4.48 0.31 -8.73
C GLY A 60 3.82 -0.20 -7.45
N SER A 61 4.62 -0.85 -6.60
CA SER A 61 4.10 -1.59 -5.45
C SER A 61 4.29 -0.83 -4.14
N VAL A 62 3.29 -0.89 -3.26
CA VAL A 62 3.40 -0.40 -1.88
C VAL A 62 3.27 -1.59 -0.94
N SER A 63 4.23 -1.76 -0.04
CA SER A 63 4.27 -2.87 0.91
C SER A 63 4.58 -2.40 2.33
N GLY A 64 3.84 -2.90 3.32
CA GLY A 64 4.07 -2.62 4.72
C GLY A 64 4.03 -3.88 5.58
N ARG A 65 4.94 -3.98 6.56
CA ARG A 65 4.93 -5.05 7.56
C ARG A 65 5.10 -4.48 8.98
N GLY A 66 4.15 -4.76 9.86
CA GLY A 66 4.19 -4.37 11.27
C GLY A 66 2.90 -3.66 11.68
N THR A 67 3.03 -2.56 12.41
CA THR A 67 1.88 -1.81 12.93
C THR A 67 1.75 -0.48 12.21
N GLY A 68 0.56 -0.15 11.71
CA GLY A 68 0.26 1.13 11.09
C GLY A 68 -0.38 1.00 9.71
N SER A 69 -0.41 2.11 8.98
CA SER A 69 -1.23 2.24 7.78
C SER A 69 -0.41 2.06 6.50
N VAL A 70 -0.97 1.33 5.53
CA VAL A 70 -0.42 1.22 4.17
C VAL A 70 -1.40 1.89 3.21
N SER A 71 -0.92 2.82 2.40
CA SER A 71 -1.75 3.56 1.45
C SER A 71 -1.08 3.65 0.07
N GLY A 72 -1.85 3.49 -0.99
CA GLY A 72 -1.35 3.64 -2.34
C GLY A 72 -2.35 4.33 -3.27
N ARG A 73 -1.84 5.19 -4.16
CA ARG A 73 -2.62 5.83 -5.21
C ARG A 73 -1.94 5.70 -6.57
N GLY A 74 -2.63 5.12 -7.55
CA GLY A 74 -2.16 5.00 -8.93
C GLY A 74 -2.31 3.59 -9.46
N THR A 75 -1.29 3.09 -10.14
CA THR A 75 -1.30 1.76 -10.76
C THR A 75 -0.34 0.83 -10.05
N GLY A 76 -0.79 -0.33 -9.61
CA GLY A 76 0.05 -1.39 -9.04
C GLY A 76 -0.54 -2.04 -7.80
N SER A 77 0.31 -2.77 -7.07
CA SER A 77 -0.14 -3.62 -5.96
C SER A 77 0.13 -2.97 -4.61
N ILE A 78 -0.83 -3.09 -3.71
CA ILE A 78 -0.73 -2.63 -2.33
C ILE A 78 -0.87 -3.85 -1.43
N SER A 79 0.09 -4.05 -0.53
CA SER A 79 0.11 -5.18 0.39
C SER A 79 0.47 -4.74 1.79
N GLY A 80 -0.20 -5.32 2.78
CA GLY A 80 0.11 -5.08 4.19
C GLY A 80 0.03 -6.36 5.02
N ARG A 81 0.96 -6.51 5.96
CA ARG A 81 0.93 -7.58 6.96
C ARG A 81 1.14 -7.05 8.37
N GLY A 82 0.21 -7.35 9.27
CA GLY A 82 0.31 -7.03 10.69
C GLY A 82 -0.97 -6.35 11.17
N THR A 83 -0.82 -5.27 11.95
CA THR A 83 -1.95 -4.55 12.53
C THR A 83 -2.09 -3.17 11.89
N GLY A 84 -3.27 -2.84 11.38
CA GLY A 84 -3.56 -1.50 10.87
C GLY A 84 -4.38 -1.50 9.59
N SER A 85 -4.45 -0.33 8.95
CA SER A 85 -5.34 -0.12 7.81
C SER A 85 -4.58 -0.15 6.49
N ILE A 86 -5.16 -0.79 5.48
CA ILE A 86 -4.63 -0.85 4.13
C ILE A 86 -5.65 -0.19 3.20
N SER A 87 -5.20 0.77 2.40
CA SER A 87 -6.06 1.52 1.48
C SER A 87 -5.42 1.66 0.10
N GLY A 88 -6.22 1.46 -0.94
CA GLY A 88 -5.78 1.64 -2.32
C GLY A 88 -6.75 2.46 -3.17
N ARG A 89 -6.20 3.29 -4.05
CA ARG A 89 -6.99 4.04 -5.05
C ARG A 89 -6.36 4.00 -6.43
N GLY A 90 -7.07 3.45 -7.42
CA GLY A 90 -6.64 3.39 -8.80
C GLY A 90 -6.77 2.00 -9.39
N THR A 91 -5.76 1.56 -10.14
CA THR A 91 -5.77 0.27 -10.83
C THR A 91 -4.79 -0.69 -10.18
N GLY A 92 -5.24 -1.90 -9.86
CA GLY A 92 -4.40 -2.97 -9.32
C GLY A 92 -4.97 -3.59 -8.05
N SER A 93 -4.14 -4.37 -7.36
CA SER A 93 -4.60 -5.23 -6.27
C SER A 93 -4.32 -4.63 -4.90
N VAL A 94 -5.26 -4.76 -3.97
CA VAL A 94 -5.08 -4.41 -2.55
C VAL A 94 -5.20 -5.69 -1.73
N SER A 95 -4.21 -5.99 -0.91
CA SER A 95 -4.16 -7.20 -0.10
C SER A 95 -3.74 -6.91 1.34
N GLY A 96 -4.41 -7.55 2.30
CA GLY A 96 -4.08 -7.42 3.71
C GLY A 96 -4.09 -8.75 4.46
N ARG A 97 -3.14 -8.92 5.37
CA ARG A 97 -3.09 -10.05 6.30
C ARG A 97 -2.84 -9.60 7.73
N GLY A 98 -3.72 -9.97 8.66
CA GLY A 98 -3.58 -9.69 10.08
C GLY A 98 -4.83 -9.03 10.66
N THR A 99 -4.65 -7.99 11.47
CA THR A 99 -5.74 -7.29 12.14
C THR A 99 -5.92 -5.89 11.56
N GLY A 100 -7.14 -5.53 11.17
CA GLY A 100 -7.50 -4.21 10.70
C GLY A 100 -8.23 -4.23 9.36
N SER A 101 -8.38 -3.05 8.76
CA SER A 101 -9.26 -2.87 7.62
C SER A 101 -8.50 -2.87 6.30
N VAL A 102 -9.06 -3.53 5.28
CA VAL A 102 -8.60 -3.44 3.89
C VAL A 102 -9.65 -2.72 3.07
N SER A 103 -9.25 -1.67 2.37
CA SER A 103 -10.14 -0.87 1.54
C SER A 103 -9.55 -0.58 0.17
N GLY A 104 -10.38 -0.56 -0.87
CA GLY A 104 -9.91 -0.22 -2.21
C GLY A 104 -10.98 0.51 -3.03
N ARG A 105 -10.54 1.44 -3.88
CA ARG A 105 -11.39 2.12 -4.85
C ARG A 105 -10.76 2.16 -6.24
N GLY A 106 -11.47 1.67 -7.25
CA GLY A 106 -11.04 1.70 -8.65
C GLY A 106 -11.19 0.34 -9.31
N THR A 107 -10.19 -0.05 -10.10
CA THR A 107 -10.19 -1.30 -10.86
C THR A 107 -9.22 -2.29 -10.26
N GLY A 108 -9.66 -3.50 -9.92
CA GLY A 108 -8.79 -4.59 -9.50
C GLY A 108 -9.34 -5.37 -8.31
N SER A 109 -8.49 -6.21 -7.74
CA SER A 109 -8.90 -7.14 -6.68
C SER A 109 -8.58 -6.60 -5.30
N ILE A 110 -9.49 -6.78 -4.34
CA ILE A 110 -9.30 -6.42 -2.94
C ILE A 110 -9.44 -7.71 -2.13
N SER A 111 -8.45 -8.01 -1.29
CA SER A 111 -8.44 -9.23 -0.48
C SER A 111 -7.98 -8.97 0.95
N GLY A 112 -8.66 -9.57 1.92
CA GLY A 112 -8.27 -9.51 3.33
C GLY A 112 -8.28 -10.89 3.99
N ARG A 113 -7.27 -11.15 4.84
CA ARG A 113 -7.19 -12.38 5.65
C ARG A 113 -6.88 -12.07 7.11
N GLY A 114 -7.74 -12.51 8.02
CA GLY A 114 -7.56 -12.31 9.46
C GLY A 114 -8.76 -11.63 10.09
N THR A 115 -8.52 -10.67 10.97
CA THR A 115 -9.57 -9.97 11.72
C THR A 115 -9.77 -8.55 11.20
N GLY A 116 -10.99 -8.19 10.84
CA GLY A 116 -11.34 -6.83 10.43
C GLY A 116 -12.13 -6.78 9.13
N SER A 117 -12.38 -5.56 8.64
CA SER A 117 -13.30 -5.34 7.52
C SER A 117 -12.58 -5.29 6.18
N VAL A 118 -13.20 -5.85 5.14
CA VAL A 118 -12.77 -5.69 3.76
C VAL A 118 -13.85 -4.91 3.00
N SER A 119 -13.47 -3.81 2.36
CA SER A 119 -14.39 -2.99 1.57
C SER A 119 -13.84 -2.64 0.19
N GLY A 120 -14.70 -2.69 -0.84
CA GLY A 120 -14.33 -2.33 -2.19
C GLY A 120 -15.34 -1.45 -2.91
N ARG A 121 -14.85 -0.52 -3.74
CA ARG A 121 -15.70 0.25 -4.64
C ARG A 121 -15.12 0.35 -6.05
N GLY A 122 -15.87 -0.09 -7.06
CA GLY A 122 -15.48 0.01 -8.47
C GLY A 122 -15.62 -1.31 -9.21
N THR A 123 -14.64 -1.64 -10.03
CA THR A 123 -14.63 -2.84 -10.87
C THR A 123 -13.65 -3.87 -10.29
N GLY A 124 -14.07 -5.14 -10.24
CA GLY A 124 -13.23 -6.24 -9.78
C GLY A 124 -13.70 -6.89 -8.47
N SER A 125 -12.96 -7.91 -8.04
CA SER A 125 -13.38 -8.79 -6.95
C SER A 125 -13.02 -8.27 -5.57
N VAL A 126 -13.91 -8.49 -4.60
CA VAL A 126 -13.66 -8.25 -3.17
C VAL A 126 -13.76 -9.58 -2.44
N SER A 127 -12.71 -9.97 -1.71
CA SER A 127 -12.70 -11.20 -0.93
C SER A 127 -12.20 -11.01 0.51
N GLY A 128 -12.84 -11.71 1.44
CA GLY A 128 -12.42 -11.78 2.84
C GLY A 128 -12.37 -13.22 3.35
N ARG A 129 -11.43 -13.50 4.25
CA ARG A 129 -11.34 -14.76 4.98
C ARG A 129 -10.92 -14.54 6.43
N GLY A 130 -11.75 -14.92 7.38
CA GLY A 130 -11.43 -14.83 8.81
C GLY A 130 -12.62 -14.31 9.61
N THR A 131 -12.38 -13.34 10.48
CA THR A 131 -13.43 -12.77 11.34
C THR A 131 -13.63 -11.31 10.95
N GLY A 132 -14.81 -10.93 10.45
CA GLY A 132 -15.04 -9.54 10.08
C GLY A 132 -16.25 -9.35 9.19
N SER A 133 -16.18 -8.36 8.31
CA SER A 133 -17.25 -8.06 7.37
C SER A 133 -16.65 -7.77 6.00
N VAL A 134 -17.25 -8.33 4.97
CA VAL A 134 -16.90 -8.03 3.59
C VAL A 134 -18.01 -7.23 2.94
N SER A 135 -17.66 -6.13 2.29
CA SER A 135 -18.61 -5.27 1.57
C SER A 135 -18.05 -4.79 0.24
N GLY A 136 -18.92 -4.57 -0.74
CA GLY A 136 -18.52 -4.11 -2.06
C GLY A 136 -19.61 -3.31 -2.75
N ARG A 137 -19.22 -2.32 -3.56
CA ARG A 137 -20.12 -1.58 -4.44
C ARG A 137 -19.52 -1.39 -5.83
N GLY A 138 -20.19 -1.89 -6.86
CA GLY A 138 -19.80 -1.72 -8.26
C GLY A 138 -19.97 -3.02 -9.03
N THR A 139 -19.19 -3.21 -10.08
CA THR A 139 -19.30 -4.35 -10.98
C THR A 139 -18.18 -5.34 -10.70
N GLY A 140 -18.50 -6.45 -10.04
CA GLY A 140 -17.53 -7.48 -9.67
C GLY A 140 -18.13 -8.47 -8.68
N SER A 141 -17.36 -9.50 -8.34
CA SER A 141 -17.77 -10.52 -7.38
C SER A 141 -17.39 -10.13 -5.95
N ILE A 142 -18.25 -10.48 -4.99
CA ILE A 142 -17.94 -10.39 -3.56
C ILE A 142 -17.94 -11.81 -3.01
N SER A 143 -16.88 -12.17 -2.28
CA SER A 143 -16.76 -13.47 -1.62
C SER A 143 -16.40 -13.28 -0.16
N ASP A 144 -17.27 -13.74 0.73
CA ASP A 144 -17.06 -13.68 2.17
C ASP A 144 -16.94 -15.09 2.74
N ASN A 145 -15.73 -15.46 3.17
CA ASN A 145 -15.43 -16.74 3.81
C ASN A 145 -15.10 -16.50 5.29
N ASN A 146 -16.04 -15.90 6.03
CA ASN A 146 -15.91 -15.76 7.47
C ASN A 146 -16.16 -17.09 8.19
N LEU A 147 -15.42 -17.29 9.29
CA LEU A 147 -15.52 -18.44 10.19
C LEU A 147 -16.33 -18.07 11.44
#